data_AF-A0A4C1ZGV5-F1
#
_entry.id   AF-A0A4C1ZGV5-F1
#
_cell.length_a   1.000
_cell.length_b   1.000
_cell.length_c   1.000
_cell.angle_alpha   90.00
_cell.angle_beta   90.00
_cell.angle_gamma   90.00
#
_symmetry.space_group_name_H-M   'P 1'
#
loop_
_entity.id
_entity.type
_entity.pdbx_description
1 polymer ?
#
loop_
_entity_poly.entity_id
_entity_poly.type
_entity_poly.pdbx_seq_one_letter_code
_entity_poly.pdbx_strand_id
1 'polypeptide(L)'
;MNEDGGSYEEKRLVCHSILEQRENRHIKLVAHVTRGCESGHVCLKFHRREKHVLELQQGSGLTEAPEDACADSTEPPYITLITAALKPTRCPIVGRYSVVSSLADRRLRRQQLAIEGESQEGRPAAADECVAGDFDSVQVGCGAAQDTMEFKSACASTVYTCHGSWRDGSLGLLVAAPVARSSSHPRALCFMYTHRPDNGECGRVGRRGLSLLCVDRTPPPT
;
A
#
# COMPACT_ATOMS: atom_id res chain seq x y z
N MET A 1 -1.20 -21.10 30.56
CA MET A 1 -0.10 -20.11 30.51
C MET A 1 -0.48 -19.10 29.46
N ASN A 2 -0.48 -17.83 29.85
CA ASN A 2 -1.21 -16.74 29.20
C ASN A 2 -0.77 -16.48 27.77
N GLU A 3 -1.74 -16.19 26.92
CA GLU A 3 -1.59 -15.71 25.55
C GLU A 3 -0.97 -14.31 25.57
N ASP A 4 0.05 -14.08 24.75
CA ASP A 4 0.72 -12.79 24.56
C ASP A 4 -0.27 -11.75 24.01
N GLY A 5 -0.87 -11.00 24.94
CA GLY A 5 -1.60 -9.78 24.63
C GLY A 5 -0.61 -8.72 24.16
N GLY A 6 -0.50 -8.53 22.84
CA GLY A 6 0.18 -7.39 22.27
C GLY A 6 -0.33 -6.10 22.92
N SER A 7 0.54 -5.42 23.66
CA SER A 7 0.22 -4.17 24.35
C SER A 7 0.03 -3.07 23.31
N TYR A 8 -1.20 -2.89 22.83
CA TYR A 8 -1.58 -1.69 22.09
C TYR A 8 -1.42 -0.51 23.04
N GLU A 9 -0.47 0.39 22.78
CA GLU A 9 -0.42 1.64 23.52
C GLU A 9 -1.66 2.46 23.21
N GLU A 10 -2.54 2.62 24.20
CA GLU A 10 -3.69 3.49 24.09
C GLU A 10 -3.20 4.94 23.91
N LYS A 11 -3.47 5.50 22.73
CA LYS A 11 -3.20 6.90 22.41
C LYS A 11 -4.52 7.65 22.34
N ARG A 12 -4.66 8.68 23.16
CA ARG A 12 -5.84 9.55 23.17
C ARG A 12 -5.50 10.84 22.46
N LEU A 13 -6.27 11.18 21.43
CA LEU A 13 -6.13 12.43 20.69
C LEU A 13 -7.38 13.28 20.88
N VAL A 14 -7.19 14.54 21.30
CA VAL A 14 -8.26 15.53 21.47
C VAL A 14 -7.94 16.73 20.60
N CYS A 15 -8.90 17.14 19.76
CA CYS A 15 -8.74 18.34 18.93
C CYS A 15 -8.68 19.58 19.81
N HIS A 16 -7.60 20.36 19.70
CA HIS A 16 -7.45 21.64 20.40
C HIS A 16 -7.93 22.80 19.52
N SER A 17 -7.36 22.95 18.32
CA SER A 17 -7.73 24.02 17.38
C SER A 17 -7.54 23.60 15.91
N ILE A 18 -8.35 24.17 15.01
CA ILE A 18 -8.22 23.97 13.56
C ILE A 18 -7.60 25.24 12.98
N LEU A 19 -6.42 25.11 12.36
CA LEU A 19 -5.65 26.24 11.86
C LEU A 19 -5.95 26.55 10.38
N GLU A 20 -6.06 25.50 9.56
CA GLU A 20 -6.37 25.65 8.14
C GLU A 20 -7.41 24.62 7.73
N GLN A 21 -8.38 25.06 6.92
CA GLN A 21 -9.36 24.18 6.28
C GLN A 21 -9.56 24.66 4.85
N ARG A 22 -8.95 23.96 3.89
CA ARG A 22 -9.10 24.29 2.46
C ARG A 22 -10.06 23.31 1.81
N GLU A 23 -11.21 23.81 1.36
CA GLU A 23 -12.13 23.17 0.40
C GLU A 23 -12.32 21.65 0.53
N ASN A 24 -12.40 21.13 1.76
CA ASN A 24 -12.48 19.68 2.04
C ASN A 24 -11.32 18.82 1.50
N ARG A 25 -10.19 19.41 1.10
CA ARG A 25 -9.00 18.69 0.61
C ARG A 25 -7.89 18.59 1.64
N HIS A 26 -7.75 19.61 2.47
CA HIS A 26 -6.68 19.72 3.45
C HIS A 26 -7.18 20.33 4.74
N ILE A 27 -6.85 19.72 5.87
CA ILE A 27 -7.10 20.24 7.21
C ILE A 27 -5.80 20.21 8.00
N LYS A 28 -5.41 21.34 8.58
CA LYS A 28 -4.30 21.45 9.53
C LYS A 28 -4.88 21.80 10.89
N LEU A 29 -4.56 21.00 11.92
CA LEU A 29 -5.07 21.19 13.26
C LEU A 29 -4.00 20.89 14.32
N VAL A 30 -4.17 21.49 15.50
CA VAL A 30 -3.41 21.16 16.70
C VAL A 30 -4.24 20.17 17.52
N ALA A 31 -3.63 19.05 17.89
CA ALA A 31 -4.25 18.06 18.77
C ALA A 31 -3.43 17.92 20.04
N HIS A 32 -4.13 17.81 21.18
CA HIS A 32 -3.54 17.36 22.42
C HIS A 32 -3.52 15.83 22.43
N VAL A 33 -2.33 15.25 22.56
CA VAL A 33 -2.10 13.81 22.57
C VAL A 33 -1.67 13.38 23.97
N THR A 34 -2.24 12.28 24.43
CA THR A 34 -1.85 11.62 25.67
C THR A 34 -1.48 10.18 25.36
N ARG A 35 -0.25 9.80 25.68
CA ARG A 35 0.33 8.46 25.49
C ARG A 35 1.04 8.08 26.78
N GLY A 36 0.41 7.22 27.60
CA GLY A 36 0.95 6.87 28.91
C GLY A 36 1.17 8.10 29.79
N CYS A 37 2.41 8.33 30.24
CA CYS A 37 2.80 9.48 31.03
C CYS A 37 3.17 10.72 30.20
N GLU A 38 3.27 10.59 28.87
CA GLU A 38 3.61 11.68 27.97
C GLU A 38 2.33 12.38 27.49
N SER A 39 2.27 13.70 27.67
CA SER A 39 1.19 14.54 27.15
C SER A 39 1.75 15.80 26.51
N GLY A 40 1.16 16.22 25.39
CA GLY A 40 1.50 17.48 24.77
C GLY A 40 0.72 17.72 23.49
N HIS A 41 1.04 18.81 22.81
CA HIS A 41 0.43 19.23 21.56
C HIS A 41 1.25 18.78 20.36
N VAL A 42 0.56 18.30 19.32
CA VAL A 42 1.16 17.92 18.04
C VAL A 42 0.39 18.54 16.89
N CYS A 43 1.11 18.88 15.82
CA CYS A 43 0.48 19.27 14.57
C CYS A 43 0.02 18.04 13.79
N LEU A 44 -1.24 18.04 13.37
CA LEU A 44 -1.79 17.06 12.45
C LEU A 44 -2.20 17.75 11.16
N LYS A 45 -1.77 17.20 10.03
CA LYS A 45 -2.21 17.61 8.69
C LYS A 45 -2.91 16.42 8.02
N PHE A 46 -4.17 16.60 7.67
CA PHE A 46 -4.98 15.62 6.97
C PHE A 46 -5.15 16.04 5.52
N HIS A 47 -4.84 15.14 4.60
CA HIS A 47 -5.04 15.32 3.17
C HIS A 47 -6.07 14.31 2.67
N ARG A 48 -7.16 14.80 2.11
CA ARG A 48 -8.18 13.95 1.50
C ARG A 48 -7.72 13.51 0.11
N ARG A 49 -7.37 12.23 -0.02
CA ARG A 49 -6.93 11.65 -1.31
C ARG A 49 -8.11 11.11 -2.11
N GLU A 50 -9.00 10.38 -1.45
CA GLU A 50 -10.24 9.88 -2.07
C GLU A 50 -11.39 9.83 -1.05
N LYS A 51 -12.54 9.26 -1.43
CA LYS A 51 -13.72 9.16 -0.56
C LYS A 51 -13.48 8.29 0.68
N HIS A 52 -12.62 7.29 0.57
CA HIS A 52 -12.35 6.29 1.61
C HIS A 52 -10.86 6.26 2.05
N VAL A 53 -10.06 7.21 1.55
CA VAL A 53 -8.61 7.26 1.76
C VAL A 53 -8.21 8.67 2.15
N LEU A 54 -7.52 8.77 3.30
CA LEU A 54 -6.92 10.00 3.80
C LEU A 54 -5.42 9.76 4.01
N GLU A 55 -4.63 10.80 3.92
CA GLU A 55 -3.26 10.77 4.40
C GLU A 55 -3.10 11.70 5.60
N LEU A 56 -2.46 11.17 6.65
CA LEU A 56 -2.13 11.88 7.86
C LEU A 56 -0.63 12.16 7.89
N GLN A 57 -0.29 13.39 8.24
CA GLN A 57 1.04 13.83 8.61
C GLN A 57 0.99 14.28 10.07
N GLN A 58 1.78 13.61 10.92
CA GLN A 58 1.84 13.90 12.35
C GLN A 58 3.25 14.39 12.71
N GLY A 59 3.33 15.53 13.40
CA GLY A 59 4.60 16.05 13.93
C GLY A 59 5.30 15.03 14.83
N SER A 60 6.62 14.97 14.77
CA SER A 60 7.42 14.00 15.54
C SER A 60 7.57 14.36 17.02
N GLY A 61 7.50 15.65 17.37
CA GLY A 61 7.66 16.16 18.72
C GLY A 61 6.33 16.53 19.38
N LEU A 62 6.27 16.34 20.71
CA LEU A 62 5.25 16.94 21.56
C LEU A 62 5.75 18.30 22.05
N THR A 63 4.86 19.28 22.02
CA THR A 63 5.11 20.64 22.51
C THR A 63 4.20 20.94 23.68
N GLU A 64 4.66 21.68 24.69
CA GLU A 64 3.79 22.10 25.78
C GLU A 64 2.78 23.15 25.30
N ALA A 65 3.26 24.14 24.54
CA ALA A 65 2.45 25.23 24.01
C ALA A 65 1.79 24.84 22.66
N PRO A 66 0.46 25.03 22.50
CA PRO A 66 -0.25 24.66 21.27
C PRO A 66 0.17 25.49 20.05
N GLU A 67 0.62 26.73 20.24
CA GLU A 67 1.11 27.61 19.17
C GLU A 67 2.40 27.08 18.52
N ASP A 68 3.24 26.40 19.27
CA ASP A 68 4.53 25.89 18.80
C ASP A 68 4.36 24.59 17.99
N ALA A 69 3.30 23.83 18.26
CA ALA A 69 3.06 22.52 17.65
C ALA A 69 3.13 22.54 16.12
N CYS A 70 2.56 23.58 15.50
CA CYS A 70 2.46 23.74 14.05
C CYS A 70 3.38 24.83 13.46
N ALA A 71 4.31 25.37 14.26
CA ALA A 71 5.27 26.40 13.85
C ALA A 71 6.42 25.83 13.01
N ASP A 72 6.78 24.56 13.22
CA ASP A 72 7.80 23.88 12.42
C ASP A 72 7.33 23.63 10.98
N SER A 73 8.23 23.89 10.03
CA SER A 73 8.02 23.65 8.60
C SER A 73 8.43 22.23 8.17
N THR A 74 9.03 21.45 9.06
CA THR A 74 9.39 20.06 8.79
C THR A 74 8.15 19.24 8.44
N GLU A 75 8.12 18.66 7.23
CA GLU A 75 7.02 17.81 6.80
C GLU A 75 7.27 16.35 7.20
N PRO A 76 6.45 15.78 8.10
CA PRO A 76 6.59 14.39 8.49
C PRO A 76 6.10 13.46 7.37
N PRO A 77 6.47 12.16 7.41
CA PRO A 77 6.03 11.19 6.41
C PRO A 77 4.50 11.02 6.41
N TYR A 78 3.96 10.70 5.24
CA TYR A 78 2.54 10.40 5.08
C TYR A 78 2.20 9.01 5.64
N ILE A 79 1.12 8.95 6.41
CA ILE A 79 0.46 7.73 6.88
C ILE A 79 -0.88 7.63 6.16
N THR A 80 -1.06 6.60 5.35
CA THR A 80 -2.35 6.35 4.67
C THR A 80 -3.34 5.74 5.66
N LEU A 81 -4.46 6.43 5.85
CA LEU A 81 -5.60 5.97 6.64
C LEU A 81 -6.73 5.55 5.72
N ILE A 82 -7.31 4.38 6.00
CA ILE A 82 -8.43 3.81 5.27
C ILE A 82 -9.64 3.66 6.17
N THR A 83 -10.84 3.82 5.62
CA THR A 83 -12.07 3.56 6.38
C THR A 83 -12.21 2.08 6.69
N ALA A 84 -12.70 1.73 7.89
CA ALA A 84 -12.90 0.34 8.31
C ALA A 84 -13.76 -0.48 7.33
N ALA A 85 -14.75 0.17 6.69
CA ALA A 85 -15.55 -0.41 5.62
C ALA A 85 -15.13 0.16 4.26
N LEU A 86 -14.20 -0.52 3.59
CA LEU A 86 -13.77 -0.16 2.24
C LEU A 86 -14.85 -0.53 1.21
N LYS A 87 -15.22 0.43 0.36
CA LYS A 87 -16.10 0.19 -0.78
C LYS A 87 -15.28 -0.10 -2.02
N PRO A 88 -15.65 -1.10 -2.85
CA PRO A 88 -14.98 -1.32 -4.13
C PRO A 88 -15.07 -0.07 -5.03
N THR A 89 -13.96 0.25 -5.69
CA THR A 89 -13.86 1.34 -6.67
C THR A 89 -13.20 0.83 -7.94
N ARG A 90 -13.44 1.52 -9.06
CA ARG A 90 -12.83 1.16 -10.34
C ARG A 90 -11.31 1.21 -10.21
N CYS A 91 -10.63 0.15 -10.65
CA CYS A 91 -9.17 0.12 -10.61
C CYS A 91 -8.58 1.20 -11.54
N PRO A 92 -7.48 1.85 -11.13
CA PRO A 92 -6.69 2.67 -12.05
C PRO A 92 -6.07 1.78 -13.15
N ILE A 93 -5.43 2.41 -14.15
CA ILE A 93 -4.57 1.71 -15.14
C ILE A 93 -5.21 0.45 -15.76
N VAL A 94 -6.45 0.60 -16.24
CA VAL A 94 -7.20 -0.49 -16.87
C VAL A 94 -6.44 -1.03 -18.09
N GLY A 95 -6.23 -2.35 -18.13
CA GLY A 95 -5.50 -2.98 -19.22
C GLY A 95 -5.03 -4.40 -18.91
N ARG A 96 -4.30 -4.97 -19.87
CA ARG A 96 -3.62 -6.26 -19.75
C ARG A 96 -2.12 -6.02 -19.88
N TYR A 97 -1.35 -6.57 -18.95
CA TYR A 97 0.09 -6.36 -18.87
C TYR A 97 0.82 -7.70 -18.70
N SER A 98 1.99 -7.84 -19.31
CA SER A 98 2.92 -8.94 -19.05
C SER A 98 3.90 -8.54 -17.95
N VAL A 99 4.12 -9.41 -16.97
CA VAL A 99 5.07 -9.16 -15.88
C VAL A 99 6.48 -9.44 -16.39
N VAL A 100 7.37 -8.46 -16.25
CA VAL A 100 8.79 -8.61 -16.58
C VAL A 100 9.56 -8.67 -15.26
N SER A 101 9.76 -9.88 -14.71
CA SER A 101 10.58 -10.08 -13.52
C SER A 101 12.05 -9.76 -13.82
N SER A 102 12.75 -9.05 -12.92
CA SER A 102 14.19 -8.86 -13.08
C SER A 102 14.92 -10.21 -12.92
N LEU A 103 15.93 -10.48 -13.75
CA LEU A 103 16.76 -11.69 -13.59
C LEU A 103 17.51 -11.73 -12.24
N ALA A 104 17.67 -10.59 -11.58
CA ALA A 104 18.26 -10.47 -10.25
C ALA A 104 17.33 -11.03 -9.16
N ASP A 105 16.03 -10.75 -9.23
CA ASP A 105 15.03 -11.34 -8.32
C ASP A 105 14.99 -12.86 -8.43
N ARG A 106 15.07 -13.39 -9.66
CA ARG A 106 15.11 -14.84 -9.90
C ARG A 106 16.38 -15.51 -9.35
N ARG A 107 17.49 -14.79 -9.21
CA ARG A 107 18.75 -15.31 -8.65
C ARG A 107 18.77 -15.25 -7.12
N LEU A 108 18.34 -14.13 -6.54
CA LEU A 108 18.23 -13.99 -5.08
C LEU A 108 17.25 -15.01 -4.50
N ARG A 109 16.11 -15.22 -5.16
CA ARG A 109 15.09 -16.19 -4.71
C ARG A 109 15.54 -17.65 -4.84
N ARG A 110 16.30 -17.99 -5.89
CA ARG A 110 16.94 -19.31 -6.04
C ARG A 110 17.99 -19.59 -4.96
N GLN A 111 18.74 -18.57 -4.53
CA GLN A 111 19.72 -18.74 -3.45
C GLN A 111 19.05 -18.97 -2.10
N GLN A 112 17.86 -18.40 -1.88
CA GLN A 112 17.10 -18.58 -0.64
C GLN A 112 16.50 -20.00 -0.51
N LEU A 113 16.03 -20.59 -1.61
CA LEU A 113 15.52 -21.97 -1.64
C LEU A 113 16.63 -23.04 -1.53
N ALA A 114 17.86 -22.69 -1.91
CA ALA A 114 19.02 -23.60 -1.82
C ALA A 114 19.56 -23.80 -0.39
N ILE A 115 19.08 -23.03 0.60
CA ILE A 115 19.57 -23.12 1.99
C ILE A 115 18.73 -24.11 2.83
N GLU A 116 17.53 -24.49 2.38
CA GLU A 116 16.62 -25.36 3.15
C GLU A 116 16.42 -26.77 2.56
N GLY A 117 17.17 -27.18 1.53
CA GLY A 117 16.90 -28.43 0.82
C GLY A 117 18.14 -29.19 0.33
N GLU A 118 18.93 -29.75 1.25
CA GLU A 118 19.81 -30.88 0.89
C GLU A 118 19.01 -32.19 0.97
N SER A 119 18.69 -32.79 -0.19
CA SER A 119 19.04 -34.18 -0.54
C SER A 119 18.15 -34.77 -1.65
N GLN A 120 18.84 -35.37 -2.63
CA GLN A 120 18.46 -36.46 -3.54
C GLN A 120 18.21 -36.16 -5.03
N GLU A 121 19.06 -36.80 -5.82
CA GLU A 121 19.15 -36.83 -7.28
C GLU A 121 18.04 -37.67 -7.93
N GLY A 122 17.49 -37.21 -9.07
CA GLY A 122 16.96 -38.10 -10.12
C GLY A 122 15.57 -37.82 -10.73
N ARG A 123 15.53 -36.93 -11.76
CA ARG A 123 14.60 -36.93 -12.95
C ARG A 123 13.11 -36.52 -12.72
N PRO A 124 12.32 -35.98 -13.70
CA PRO A 124 12.55 -35.54 -15.10
C PRO A 124 12.40 -34.01 -15.31
N ALA A 125 12.50 -33.58 -16.57
CA ALA A 125 12.44 -32.20 -17.06
C ALA A 125 11.25 -31.37 -16.53
N ALA A 126 11.56 -30.15 -16.09
CA ALA A 126 10.67 -28.99 -15.96
C ALA A 126 9.25 -29.31 -15.45
N ALA A 127 9.14 -29.78 -14.21
CA ALA A 127 8.04 -29.29 -13.41
C ALA A 127 8.33 -27.80 -13.21
N ASP A 128 7.52 -26.90 -13.78
CA ASP A 128 7.54 -25.50 -13.39
C ASP A 128 7.33 -25.47 -11.88
N GLU A 129 8.43 -25.31 -11.14
CA GLU A 129 8.43 -25.23 -9.70
C GLU A 129 7.62 -23.98 -9.37
N CYS A 130 6.37 -24.16 -8.98
CA CYS A 130 5.42 -23.08 -8.81
C CYS A 130 5.83 -22.26 -7.57
N VAL A 131 6.69 -21.27 -7.76
CA VAL A 131 7.09 -20.36 -6.69
C VAL A 131 5.94 -19.38 -6.45
N ALA A 132 5.32 -19.44 -5.27
CA ALA A 132 4.27 -18.50 -4.88
C ALA A 132 4.76 -17.05 -5.06
N GLY A 133 4.05 -16.25 -5.85
CA GLY A 133 4.41 -14.86 -6.15
C GLY A 133 5.15 -14.63 -7.47
N ASP A 134 5.47 -15.69 -8.23
CA ASP A 134 5.89 -15.54 -9.62
C ASP A 134 4.65 -15.51 -10.52
N PHE A 135 4.38 -14.33 -11.08
CA PHE A 135 3.26 -14.06 -11.99
C PHE A 135 3.78 -13.67 -13.38
N ASP A 136 3.09 -14.12 -14.43
CA ASP A 136 3.46 -13.86 -15.84
C ASP A 136 2.64 -12.73 -16.46
N SER A 137 1.42 -12.52 -15.96
CA SER A 137 0.52 -11.49 -16.47
C SER A 137 -0.36 -10.90 -15.37
N VAL A 138 -0.78 -9.65 -15.59
CA VAL A 138 -1.75 -8.98 -14.74
C VAL A 138 -2.84 -8.33 -15.60
N GLN A 139 -4.09 -8.53 -15.20
CA GLN A 139 -5.27 -7.96 -15.83
C GLN A 139 -5.96 -7.03 -14.82
N VAL A 140 -6.13 -5.76 -15.20
CA VAL A 140 -6.69 -4.73 -14.32
C VAL A 140 -7.97 -4.19 -14.93
N GLY A 141 -9.09 -4.26 -14.18
CA GLY A 141 -10.37 -3.65 -14.52
C GLY A 141 -10.98 -4.08 -15.87
N CYS A 142 -10.72 -5.31 -16.31
CA CYS A 142 -11.14 -5.81 -17.63
C CYS A 142 -12.37 -6.74 -17.51
N GLY A 143 -13.39 -6.51 -18.35
CA GLY A 143 -14.64 -7.30 -18.35
C GLY A 143 -15.73 -6.67 -17.49
N ALA A 144 -16.59 -7.50 -16.88
CA ALA A 144 -17.67 -7.04 -15.99
C ALA A 144 -17.16 -6.53 -14.62
N ALA A 145 -15.98 -6.99 -14.18
CA ALA A 145 -15.36 -6.60 -12.91
C ALA A 145 -14.35 -5.46 -13.13
N GLN A 146 -14.84 -4.22 -13.16
CA GLN A 146 -14.00 -3.03 -13.37
C GLN A 146 -13.21 -2.62 -12.12
N ASP A 147 -13.51 -3.21 -10.98
CA ASP A 147 -12.97 -2.96 -9.65
C ASP A 147 -11.96 -4.03 -9.19
N THR A 148 -11.59 -4.96 -10.07
CA THR A 148 -10.65 -6.04 -9.73
C THR A 148 -9.35 -5.97 -10.52
N MET A 149 -8.26 -6.37 -9.87
CA MET A 149 -7.00 -6.70 -10.52
C MET A 149 -6.64 -8.17 -10.25
N GLU A 150 -6.20 -8.86 -11.28
CA GLU A 150 -5.93 -10.29 -11.25
C GLU A 150 -4.52 -10.57 -11.78
N PHE A 151 -3.69 -11.19 -10.95
CA PHE A 151 -2.36 -11.69 -11.32
C PHE A 151 -2.46 -13.17 -11.66
N LYS A 152 -1.86 -13.57 -12.79
CA LYS A 152 -1.89 -14.95 -13.29
C LYS A 152 -0.49 -15.45 -13.58
N SER A 153 -0.24 -16.69 -13.19
CA SER A 153 0.84 -17.54 -13.70
C SER A 153 0.28 -18.87 -14.19
N ALA A 154 1.16 -19.72 -14.72
CA ALA A 154 0.82 -21.10 -15.06
C ALA A 154 0.22 -21.90 -13.89
N CYS A 155 0.58 -21.54 -12.64
CA CYS A 155 0.21 -22.31 -11.45
C CYS A 155 -0.75 -21.63 -10.49
N ALA A 156 -0.84 -20.29 -10.49
CA ALA A 156 -1.58 -19.55 -9.48
C ALA A 156 -2.32 -18.33 -10.06
N SER A 157 -3.46 -17.99 -9.45
CA SER A 157 -4.14 -16.72 -9.68
C SER A 157 -4.45 -16.04 -8.36
N THR A 158 -4.14 -14.74 -8.25
CA THR A 158 -4.52 -13.91 -7.10
C THR A 158 -5.34 -12.72 -7.57
N VAL A 159 -6.48 -12.52 -6.91
CA VAL A 159 -7.43 -11.44 -7.24
C VAL A 159 -7.48 -10.46 -6.08
N TYR A 160 -7.40 -9.18 -6.41
CA TYR A 160 -7.56 -8.08 -5.47
C TYR A 160 -8.70 -7.17 -5.93
N THR A 161 -9.47 -6.66 -4.97
CA THR A 161 -10.46 -5.61 -5.18
C THR A 161 -9.83 -4.25 -4.89
N CYS A 162 -9.96 -3.32 -5.82
CA CYS A 162 -9.51 -1.94 -5.69
C CYS A 162 -10.48 -1.15 -4.81
N HIS A 163 -9.95 -0.30 -3.93
CA HIS A 163 -10.72 0.48 -2.97
C HIS A 163 -10.41 1.98 -3.01
N GLY A 164 -9.27 2.35 -3.59
CA GLY A 164 -8.94 3.73 -3.88
C GLY A 164 -7.59 3.90 -4.53
N SER A 165 -7.42 4.95 -5.32
CA SER A 165 -6.16 5.32 -5.95
C SER A 165 -5.98 6.83 -6.05
N TRP A 166 -4.74 7.27 -5.92
CA TRP A 166 -4.34 8.65 -6.16
C TRP A 166 -2.98 8.68 -6.85
N ARG A 167 -2.58 9.87 -7.27
CA ARG A 167 -1.32 10.07 -7.99
C ARG A 167 -0.59 11.27 -7.41
N ASP A 168 0.68 11.08 -7.13
CA ASP A 168 1.64 12.13 -6.81
C ASP A 168 2.67 12.17 -7.94
N GLY A 169 2.39 13.00 -8.95
CA GLY A 169 3.18 13.10 -10.17
C GLY A 169 3.14 11.82 -11.03
N SER A 170 4.30 11.20 -11.23
CA SER A 170 4.45 9.95 -12.00
C SER A 170 4.15 8.68 -11.19
N LEU A 171 4.14 8.80 -9.87
CA LEU A 171 3.83 7.72 -8.94
C LEU A 171 2.32 7.66 -8.70
N GLY A 172 1.72 6.52 -9.01
CA GLY A 172 0.37 6.17 -8.62
C GLY A 172 0.38 5.25 -7.40
N LEU A 173 -0.56 5.46 -6.50
CA LEU A 173 -0.81 4.58 -5.37
C LEU A 173 -2.22 3.99 -5.51
N LEU A 174 -2.35 2.73 -5.08
CA LEU A 174 -3.59 1.96 -5.15
C LEU A 174 -3.74 1.16 -3.86
N VAL A 175 -4.83 1.37 -3.15
CA VAL A 175 -5.28 0.54 -2.03
C VAL A 175 -6.15 -0.57 -2.58
N ALA A 176 -5.75 -1.81 -2.34
CA ALA A 176 -6.50 -2.98 -2.77
C ALA A 176 -6.44 -4.11 -1.73
N ALA A 177 -7.51 -4.89 -1.61
CA ALA A 177 -7.59 -6.00 -0.66
C ALA A 177 -7.78 -7.33 -1.42
N PRO A 178 -7.18 -8.44 -0.95
CA PRO A 178 -7.38 -9.74 -1.56
C PRO A 178 -8.84 -10.19 -1.46
N VAL A 179 -9.35 -10.81 -2.53
CA VAL A 179 -10.74 -11.31 -2.58
C VAL A 179 -10.93 -12.57 -1.70
N ALA A 180 -9.85 -13.33 -1.45
CA ALA A 180 -9.88 -14.51 -0.60
C ALA A 180 -10.16 -14.15 0.87
N ARG A 181 -11.28 -14.65 1.40
CA ARG A 181 -11.77 -14.37 2.76
C ARG A 181 -11.03 -15.20 3.80
N SER A 182 -10.26 -14.55 4.68
CA SER A 182 -10.15 -14.97 6.10
C SER A 182 -9.34 -13.97 6.92
N SER A 183 -9.98 -12.93 7.42
CA SER A 183 -9.76 -12.38 8.77
C SER A 183 -10.73 -11.23 9.01
N SER A 184 -11.03 -10.96 10.28
CA SER A 184 -11.89 -9.88 10.77
C SER A 184 -11.42 -8.46 10.38
N HIS A 185 -10.25 -8.35 9.75
CA HIS A 185 -9.63 -7.11 9.31
C HIS A 185 -9.10 -7.33 7.88
N PRO A 186 -9.69 -6.73 6.83
CA PRO A 186 -9.15 -6.83 5.48
C PRO A 186 -7.74 -6.24 5.50
N ARG A 187 -6.72 -7.09 5.28
CA ARG A 187 -5.34 -6.66 5.05
C ARG A 187 -5.27 -5.96 3.70
N ALA A 188 -5.68 -4.71 3.67
CA ALA A 188 -5.52 -3.85 2.51
C ALA A 188 -4.02 -3.65 2.26
N LEU A 189 -3.61 -3.81 1.02
CA LEU A 189 -2.24 -3.61 0.56
C LEU A 189 -2.17 -2.29 -0.22
N CYS A 190 -1.00 -1.65 -0.15
CA CYS A 190 -0.68 -0.49 -0.96
C CYS A 190 0.19 -0.92 -2.14
N PHE A 191 -0.37 -0.78 -3.34
CA PHE A 191 0.32 -0.99 -4.60
C PHE A 191 0.81 0.35 -5.13
N MET A 192 2.09 0.43 -5.41
CA MET A 192 2.73 1.56 -6.07
C MET A 192 2.92 1.23 -7.54
N TYR A 193 2.56 2.17 -8.41
CA TYR A 193 2.72 1.98 -9.84
C TYR A 193 3.27 3.21 -10.54
N THR A 194 4.04 3.01 -11.60
CA THR A 194 4.43 4.09 -12.51
C THR A 194 3.96 3.75 -13.92
N HIS A 195 3.24 4.68 -14.54
CA HIS A 195 2.80 4.55 -15.92
C HIS A 195 3.72 5.39 -16.80
N ARG A 196 4.50 4.74 -17.65
CA ARG A 196 5.24 5.43 -18.71
C ARG A 196 4.29 5.64 -19.90
N PRO A 197 3.84 6.87 -20.19
CA PRO A 197 3.14 7.12 -21.44
C PRO A 197 4.12 6.82 -22.58
N ASP A 198 3.68 5.99 -23.51
CA ASP A 198 4.42 5.72 -24.73
C ASP A 198 4.30 6.97 -25.61
N ASN A 199 5.40 7.67 -25.89
CA ASN A 199 5.47 8.73 -26.90
C ASN A 199 5.54 8.12 -28.32
N GLY A 200 4.79 7.04 -28.54
CA GLY A 200 4.76 6.29 -29.78
C GLY A 200 3.65 6.80 -30.68
N GLU A 201 4.05 7.38 -31.81
CA GLU A 201 3.19 7.74 -32.93
C GLU A 201 2.12 6.66 -33.22
N CYS A 202 0.91 7.15 -33.50
CA CYS A 202 -0.27 6.35 -33.81
C CYS A 202 0.00 5.42 -35.00
N GLY A 203 0.41 4.17 -34.74
CA GLY A 203 0.68 3.20 -35.81
C GLY A 203 1.48 1.95 -35.42
N ARG A 204 2.15 1.92 -34.26
CA ARG A 204 2.78 0.69 -33.74
C ARG A 204 2.18 0.37 -32.38
N VAL A 205 1.89 -0.92 -32.13
CA VAL A 205 1.44 -1.41 -30.82
C VAL A 205 2.55 -1.13 -29.80
N GLY A 206 2.49 0.06 -29.22
CA GLY A 206 3.41 0.54 -28.20
C GLY A 206 3.30 -0.32 -26.96
N ARG A 207 4.41 -0.92 -26.52
CA ARG A 207 4.45 -1.73 -25.31
C ARG A 207 4.40 -0.81 -24.10
N ARG A 208 3.19 -0.61 -23.55
CA ARG A 208 3.00 0.11 -22.28
C ARG A 208 3.66 -0.67 -21.15
N GLY A 209 4.75 -0.11 -20.61
CA GLY A 209 5.42 -0.66 -19.43
C GLY A 209 4.75 -0.17 -18.15
N LEU A 210 4.43 -1.11 -17.26
CA LEU A 210 3.94 -0.85 -15.91
C LEU A 210 4.92 -1.47 -14.91
N SER A 211 5.47 -0.66 -14.02
CA SER A 211 6.19 -1.17 -12.85
C SER A 211 5.23 -1.14 -11.67
N LEU A 212 5.06 -2.27 -10.98
CA LEU A 212 4.18 -2.43 -9.84
C LEU A 212 4.98 -2.95 -8.64
N LEU A 213 4.83 -2.32 -7.49
CA LEU A 213 5.45 -2.75 -6.23
C LEU A 213 4.36 -2.84 -5.16
N CYS A 214 4.33 -3.94 -4.42
CA CYS A 214 3.44 -4.11 -3.27
C CYS A 214 4.23 -3.82 -2.00
N VAL A 215 3.72 -2.94 -1.14
CA VAL A 215 4.31 -2.66 0.16
C VAL A 215 3.39 -3.23 1.23
N ASP A 216 3.85 -4.29 1.89
CA ASP A 216 3.26 -4.76 3.13
C ASP A 216 4.01 -4.07 4.28
N ARG A 217 3.42 -3.00 4.85
CA ARG A 217 3.97 -2.43 6.08
C ARG A 217 3.47 -3.28 7.23
N THR A 218 4.26 -4.27 7.61
CA THR A 218 4.18 -4.79 8.97
C THR A 218 4.46 -3.63 9.94
N PRO A 219 3.68 -3.49 11.03
CA PRO A 219 4.02 -2.52 12.06
C PRO A 219 5.46 -2.78 12.54
N PRO A 220 6.25 -1.75 12.85
CA PRO A 220 7.59 -1.96 13.37
C PRO A 220 7.51 -2.83 14.64
N PRO A 221 8.38 -3.83 14.81
CA PRO A 221 8.50 -4.52 16.08
C PRO A 221 8.91 -3.49 17.14
N THR A 222 8.15 -3.46 18.23
CA THR A 222 8.42 -2.65 19.43
C THR A 222 9.68 -3.12 20.13
#